data_AF-A0A507EY42-F1
#
_entry.id   AF-A0A507EY42-F1
#
_cell.length_a   1.000
_cell.length_b   1.000
_cell.length_c   1.000
_cell.angle_alpha   90.00
_cell.angle_beta   90.00
_cell.angle_gamma   90.00
#
_symmetry.space_group_name_H-M   'P 1'
#
loop_
_entity.id
_entity.type
_entity.pdbx_description
1 polymer ?
#
loop_
_entity_poly.entity_id
_entity_poly.type
_entity_poly.pdbx_seq_one_letter_code
_entity_poly.pdbx_strand_id
1 'polypeptide(L)'
;MTSHSQPRRDSQRGQKVSVKADRIILYSNPRSILVLTHDITSSNLHVSVCAPIIPAKSQPSIINDSSSAILSFFSNTAVSSSRLIYITAGLMFDPASPKPFGGPKVQPGYVDYVGTTVPSLLQFLVESSFRWYWACRGRDALDFLARSVNKARKLHFTGNADFLNELMLKGMKKAGHIQWSGPVRIPEFLRHRPEPFSDVDGDGVGFTPRLSIVKNTVKKEGSGEGSLFR
;
A
#
# COMPACT_ATOMS: atom_id res chain seq x y z
N MET A 1 49.29 -73.22 -0.23
CA MET A 1 48.44 -73.18 -1.43
C MET A 1 48.33 -71.73 -1.86
N THR A 2 49.29 -71.24 -2.66
CA THR A 2 49.17 -70.98 -4.13
C THR A 2 48.14 -69.89 -4.43
N SER A 3 48.56 -68.61 -4.53
CA SER A 3 49.20 -67.92 -5.68
C SER A 3 48.20 -67.41 -6.73
N HIS A 4 48.30 -66.10 -7.04
CA HIS A 4 47.97 -65.35 -8.27
C HIS A 4 47.35 -64.00 -7.89
N SER A 5 47.68 -62.83 -8.44
CA SER A 5 48.69 -62.39 -9.42
C SER A 5 48.43 -60.88 -9.63
N GLN A 6 49.37 -60.03 -9.20
CA GLN A 6 49.98 -58.83 -9.84
C GLN A 6 49.20 -57.87 -10.80
N PRO A 7 49.77 -56.71 -11.24
CA PRO A 7 49.32 -55.34 -10.87
C PRO A 7 48.99 -54.41 -12.09
N ARG A 8 49.05 -53.06 -11.89
CA ARG A 8 49.06 -51.92 -12.87
C ARG A 8 47.68 -51.30 -13.19
N ARG A 9 47.47 -49.99 -13.38
CA ARG A 9 48.30 -48.79 -13.70
C ARG A 9 47.45 -47.52 -13.43
N ASP A 10 48.05 -46.48 -12.85
CA ASP A 10 48.34 -45.15 -13.45
C ASP A 10 47.30 -44.02 -13.27
N SER A 11 47.88 -42.89 -12.86
CA SER A 11 47.62 -41.53 -13.35
C SER A 11 46.52 -40.66 -12.73
N GLN A 12 47.04 -39.73 -11.91
CA GLN A 12 47.03 -38.29 -12.16
C GLN A 12 45.91 -37.41 -11.59
N ARG A 13 46.43 -36.26 -11.13
CA ARG A 13 45.87 -34.91 -11.12
C ARG A 13 44.99 -34.55 -9.95
N GLY A 14 45.68 -33.89 -9.02
CA GLY A 14 45.09 -32.95 -8.08
C GLY A 14 44.06 -32.04 -8.73
N GLN A 15 42.96 -31.87 -8.02
CA GLN A 15 42.23 -30.62 -8.03
C GLN A 15 42.42 -30.00 -6.65
N LYS A 16 43.37 -29.08 -6.58
CA LYS A 16 43.27 -27.94 -5.67
C LYS A 16 41.87 -27.38 -5.87
N VAL A 17 41.00 -27.53 -4.88
CA VAL A 17 39.76 -26.78 -4.81
C VAL A 17 40.19 -25.33 -4.61
N SER A 18 40.34 -24.64 -5.73
CA SER A 18 40.52 -23.20 -5.80
C SER A 18 39.35 -22.58 -5.05
N VAL A 19 39.65 -22.03 -3.87
CA VAL A 19 38.79 -21.10 -3.17
C VAL A 19 38.51 -19.99 -4.18
N LYS A 20 37.31 -20.00 -4.77
CA LYS A 20 36.86 -18.91 -5.62
C LYS A 20 36.86 -17.67 -4.73
N ALA A 21 37.86 -16.83 -4.93
CA ALA A 21 37.92 -15.50 -4.37
C ALA A 21 36.55 -14.84 -4.55
N ASP A 22 36.02 -14.31 -3.45
CA ASP A 22 34.83 -13.47 -3.44
C ASP A 22 34.97 -12.44 -4.55
N ARG A 23 34.21 -12.64 -5.64
CA ARG A 23 34.14 -11.66 -6.71
C ARG A 23 33.42 -10.46 -6.15
N ILE A 24 34.16 -9.42 -5.80
CA ILE A 24 33.60 -8.09 -5.55
C ILE A 24 32.97 -7.63 -6.86
N ILE A 25 31.63 -7.71 -6.95
CA ILE A 25 30.88 -7.17 -8.08
C ILE A 25 30.86 -5.65 -7.91
N LEU A 26 31.84 -4.97 -8.50
CA LEU A 26 31.84 -3.53 -8.66
C LEU A 26 30.81 -3.18 -9.73
N TYR A 27 29.67 -2.68 -9.29
CA TYR A 27 28.68 -2.16 -10.23
C TYR A 27 29.10 -0.76 -10.68
N SER A 28 29.35 -0.63 -11.97
CA SER A 28 29.81 0.60 -12.62
C SER A 28 28.75 1.70 -12.68
N ASN A 29 27.46 1.36 -12.65
CA ASN A 29 26.38 2.34 -12.82
C ASN A 29 25.84 2.84 -11.46
N PRO A 30 25.70 4.17 -11.28
CA PRO A 30 25.02 4.72 -10.12
C PRO A 30 23.56 4.27 -10.12
N ARG A 31 23.03 3.98 -8.93
CA ARG A 31 21.64 3.55 -8.79
C ARG A 31 20.71 4.73 -9.03
N SER A 32 19.65 4.50 -9.80
CA SER A 32 18.58 5.47 -9.96
C SER A 32 17.98 5.81 -8.60
N ILE A 33 17.76 7.10 -8.34
CA ILE A 33 17.02 7.52 -7.15
C ILE A 33 15.55 7.26 -7.43
N LEU A 34 14.91 6.40 -6.63
CA LEU A 34 13.50 6.07 -6.76
C LEU A 34 12.70 6.75 -5.65
N VAL A 35 11.46 7.14 -5.96
CA VAL A 35 10.52 7.73 -5.01
C VAL A 35 9.10 7.22 -5.34
N LEU A 36 8.26 6.99 -4.32
CA LEU A 36 6.84 6.76 -4.55
C LEU A 36 6.14 8.10 -4.78
N THR A 37 5.36 8.19 -5.85
CA THR A 37 4.68 9.41 -6.26
C THR A 37 3.20 9.14 -6.46
N HIS A 38 2.38 9.99 -5.87
CA HIS A 38 0.93 10.01 -6.09
C HIS A 38 0.67 10.83 -7.36
N ASP A 39 0.20 10.17 -8.40
CA ASP A 39 -0.33 10.84 -9.58
C ASP A 39 -1.81 11.13 -9.35
N ILE A 40 -2.12 12.41 -9.19
CA ILE A 40 -3.47 12.89 -8.93
C ILE A 40 -4.37 12.64 -10.15
N THR A 41 -3.83 12.73 -11.37
CA THR A 41 -4.60 12.59 -12.62
C THR A 41 -4.98 11.14 -12.88
N SER A 42 -4.04 10.20 -12.72
CA SER A 42 -4.35 8.77 -12.90
C SER A 42 -4.89 8.10 -11.63
N SER A 43 -5.06 8.87 -10.54
CA SER A 43 -5.52 8.40 -9.23
C SER A 43 -4.77 7.13 -8.81
N ASN A 44 -3.45 7.10 -9.03
CA ASN A 44 -2.58 5.95 -8.80
C ASN A 44 -1.27 6.35 -8.11
N LEU A 45 -0.76 5.43 -7.30
CA LEU A 45 0.58 5.50 -6.77
C LEU A 45 1.55 4.73 -7.68
N HIS A 46 2.65 5.36 -8.10
CA HIS A 46 3.65 4.71 -8.92
C HIS A 46 5.06 4.93 -8.37
N VAL A 47 6.01 4.09 -8.81
CA VAL A 47 7.44 4.24 -8.48
C VAL A 47 8.09 5.06 -9.59
N SER A 48 8.50 6.28 -9.27
CA SER A 48 9.15 7.19 -10.21
C SER A 48 10.66 7.24 -10.04
N VAL A 49 11.36 7.49 -11.14
CA VAL A 49 12.78 7.84 -11.12
C VAL A 49 12.87 9.35 -10.86
N CYS A 50 13.54 9.73 -9.79
CA CYS A 50 13.82 11.12 -9.50
C CYS A 50 14.92 11.62 -10.44
N ALA A 51 14.71 12.79 -11.05
CA ALA A 51 15.74 13.46 -11.82
C ALA A 51 16.99 13.70 -10.95
N PRO A 52 18.20 13.76 -11.53
CA PRO A 52 19.40 14.09 -10.78
C PRO A 52 19.27 15.52 -10.20
N ILE A 53 19.11 15.61 -8.88
CA ILE A 53 19.09 16.86 -8.12
C ILE A 53 20.43 17.02 -7.41
N ILE A 54 20.94 18.26 -7.35
CA ILE A 54 22.15 18.62 -6.61
C ILE A 54 21.73 19.59 -5.48
N PRO A 55 21.90 19.22 -4.20
CA PRO A 55 22.49 17.97 -3.69
C PRO A 55 21.55 16.77 -3.87
N ALA A 56 22.15 15.57 -3.92
CA ALA A 56 21.41 14.32 -4.02
C ALA A 56 20.47 14.15 -2.82
N LYS A 57 19.26 13.66 -3.09
CA LYS A 57 18.24 13.44 -2.07
C LYS A 57 18.71 12.39 -1.04
N SER A 58 18.63 12.73 0.24
CA SER A 58 19.02 11.82 1.32
C SER A 58 18.04 10.64 1.44
N GLN A 59 18.52 9.50 1.93
CA GLN A 59 17.68 8.32 2.17
C GLN A 59 16.46 8.62 3.07
N PRO A 60 16.62 9.35 4.21
CA PRO A 60 15.46 9.72 5.02
C PRO A 60 14.45 10.60 4.28
N SER A 61 14.91 11.53 3.43
CA SER A 61 14.01 12.37 2.63
C SER A 61 13.25 11.54 1.59
N ILE A 62 13.88 10.57 0.94
CA ILE A 62 13.21 9.65 0.00
C ILE A 62 12.10 8.86 0.70
N ILE A 63 12.37 8.33 1.90
CA ILE A 63 11.41 7.56 2.70
C ILE A 63 10.25 8.46 3.16
N ASN A 64 10.54 9.66 3.65
CA ASN A 64 9.52 10.60 4.12
C ASN A 64 8.59 11.04 2.98
N ASP A 65 9.15 11.39 1.82
CA ASP A 65 8.36 11.83 0.67
C ASP A 65 7.50 10.70 0.11
N SER A 66 8.05 9.49 0.07
CA SER A 66 7.31 8.30 -0.35
C SER A 66 6.17 7.94 0.62
N SER A 67 6.40 8.10 1.93
CA SER A 67 5.37 7.91 2.95
C SER A 67 4.26 8.96 2.82
N SER A 68 4.65 10.21 2.56
CA SER A 68 3.73 11.33 2.35
C SER A 68 2.88 11.13 1.09
N ALA A 69 3.47 10.61 0.01
CA ALA A 69 2.74 10.25 -1.20
C ALA A 69 1.67 9.18 -0.94
N ILE A 70 1.96 8.15 -0.14
CA ILE A 70 0.96 7.15 0.25
C ILE A 70 -0.16 7.78 1.09
N LEU A 71 0.19 8.65 2.05
CA LEU A 71 -0.82 9.31 2.88
C LEU A 71 -1.72 10.24 2.07
N SER A 72 -1.15 11.00 1.13
CA SER A 72 -1.89 11.83 0.17
C SER A 72 -2.77 10.99 -0.75
N PHE A 73 -2.30 9.81 -1.17
CA PHE A 73 -3.10 8.89 -1.97
C PHE A 73 -4.33 8.36 -1.22
N PHE A 74 -4.18 8.10 0.09
CA PHE A 74 -5.26 7.64 0.96
C PHE A 74 -6.18 8.74 1.47
N SER A 75 -5.75 10.01 1.50
CA SER A 75 -6.59 11.11 1.99
C SER A 75 -7.83 11.37 1.12
N ASN A 76 -7.84 10.86 -0.12
CA ASN A 76 -8.95 10.98 -1.05
C ASN A 76 -10.01 9.87 -0.85
N THR A 77 -10.28 9.47 0.40
CA THR A 77 -11.27 8.45 0.78
C THR A 77 -11.98 8.86 2.08
N ALA A 78 -13.23 8.44 2.33
CA ALA A 78 -13.95 8.74 3.58
C ALA A 78 -13.55 7.87 4.76
N VAL A 79 -12.66 6.90 4.55
CA VAL A 79 -12.10 6.08 5.64
C VAL A 79 -10.76 6.64 6.11
N SER A 80 -10.40 6.33 7.35
CA SER A 80 -9.06 6.69 7.86
C SER A 80 -7.97 6.04 7.01
N SER A 81 -6.91 6.79 6.68
CA SER A 81 -5.70 6.24 6.08
C SER A 81 -5.14 5.07 6.90
N SER A 82 -5.37 5.05 8.22
CA SER A 82 -4.98 3.93 9.08
C SER A 82 -5.62 2.61 8.68
N ARG A 83 -6.89 2.61 8.28
CA ARG A 83 -7.59 1.43 7.78
C ARG A 83 -6.91 0.90 6.52
N LEU A 84 -6.59 1.79 5.58
CA LEU A 84 -5.96 1.43 4.31
C LEU A 84 -4.50 0.96 4.50
N ILE A 85 -3.78 1.51 5.48
CA ILE A 85 -2.44 1.03 5.87
C ILE A 85 -2.53 -0.39 6.42
N TYR A 86 -3.49 -0.70 7.30
CA TYR A 86 -3.68 -2.07 7.77
C TYR A 86 -4.09 -3.04 6.66
N ILE A 87 -4.96 -2.65 5.74
CA ILE A 87 -5.30 -3.47 4.58
C ILE A 87 -4.06 -3.73 3.72
N THR A 88 -3.24 -2.69 3.48
CA THR A 88 -1.97 -2.81 2.76
C THR A 88 -1.04 -3.81 3.46
N ALA A 89 -0.89 -3.71 4.78
CA ALA A 89 -0.13 -4.69 5.56
C ALA A 89 -0.73 -6.10 5.46
N GLY A 90 -2.06 -6.27 5.49
CA GLY A 90 -2.72 -7.56 5.32
C GLY A 90 -2.49 -8.20 3.95
N LEU A 91 -2.32 -7.38 2.91
CA LEU A 91 -1.94 -7.81 1.56
C LEU A 91 -0.44 -8.17 1.46
N MET A 92 0.42 -7.43 2.14
CA MET A 92 1.88 -7.57 2.04
C MET A 92 2.47 -8.59 3.02
N PHE A 93 1.86 -8.78 4.18
CA PHE A 93 2.37 -9.65 5.24
C PHE A 93 1.88 -11.09 5.04
N ASP A 94 2.38 -11.69 3.96
CA ASP A 94 2.09 -13.06 3.58
C ASP A 94 3.39 -13.85 3.31
N PRO A 95 3.50 -15.12 3.72
CA PRO A 95 4.67 -15.94 3.39
C PRO A 95 5.01 -15.98 1.89
N ALA A 96 3.99 -15.87 1.02
CA ALA A 96 4.17 -15.86 -0.44
C ALA A 96 4.57 -14.49 -1.01
N SER A 97 4.59 -13.44 -0.20
CA SER A 97 5.01 -12.11 -0.64
C SER A 97 6.51 -12.07 -0.97
N PRO A 98 6.95 -11.14 -1.83
CA PRO A 98 8.37 -10.95 -2.07
C PRO A 98 9.09 -10.50 -0.79
N LYS A 99 10.40 -10.77 -0.72
CA LYS A 99 11.27 -10.15 0.30
C LYS A 99 11.20 -8.62 0.16
N PRO A 100 11.25 -7.85 1.26
CA PRO A 100 11.48 -8.30 2.63
C PRO A 100 10.20 -8.69 3.40
N PHE A 101 9.04 -8.79 2.75
CA PHE A 101 7.78 -8.98 3.47
C PHE A 101 7.43 -10.45 3.65
N GLY A 102 7.63 -11.28 2.62
CA GLY A 102 7.42 -12.72 2.75
C GLY A 102 8.62 -13.48 3.28
N GLY A 103 8.57 -14.80 3.14
CA GLY A 103 9.59 -15.71 3.66
C GLY A 103 9.00 -17.00 4.22
N PRO A 104 9.83 -17.84 4.85
CA PRO A 104 9.37 -19.07 5.48
C PRO A 104 8.24 -18.81 6.47
N LYS A 105 7.25 -19.71 6.55
CA LYS A 105 6.09 -19.55 7.46
C LYS A 105 6.48 -19.36 8.93
N VAL A 106 7.65 -19.86 9.33
CA VAL A 106 8.19 -19.80 10.70
C VAL A 106 8.81 -18.43 10.99
N GLN A 107 9.37 -17.75 9.99
CA GLN A 107 10.03 -16.45 10.13
C GLN A 107 9.86 -15.61 8.86
N PRO A 108 8.64 -15.13 8.58
CA PRO A 108 8.40 -14.24 7.45
C PRO A 108 9.03 -12.86 7.73
N GLY A 109 9.44 -12.14 6.70
CA GLY A 109 10.27 -10.94 6.91
C GLY A 109 9.56 -9.75 7.58
N TYR A 110 8.22 -9.75 7.68
CA TYR A 110 7.51 -8.80 8.53
C TYR A 110 7.66 -9.01 10.04
N VAL A 111 8.27 -10.12 10.48
CA VAL A 111 8.56 -10.36 11.92
C VAL A 111 9.55 -9.33 12.47
N ASP A 112 10.35 -8.70 11.62
CA ASP A 112 11.30 -7.66 12.03
C ASP A 112 10.60 -6.34 12.44
N TYR A 113 9.29 -6.23 12.21
CA TYR A 113 8.49 -5.09 12.68
C TYR A 113 8.18 -5.21 14.17
N VAL A 114 8.64 -4.22 14.96
CA VAL A 114 8.43 -4.13 16.41
C VAL A 114 7.65 -2.87 16.84
N GLY A 115 7.06 -2.14 15.89
CA GLY A 115 6.31 -0.93 16.18
C GLY A 115 4.93 -1.21 16.79
N THR A 116 4.34 -0.17 17.41
CA THR A 116 3.02 -0.25 18.07
C THR A 116 2.00 0.73 17.47
N THR A 117 2.40 1.49 16.45
CA THR A 117 1.60 2.58 15.89
C THR A 117 1.47 2.47 14.39
N VAL A 118 0.34 2.91 13.84
CA VAL A 118 0.10 2.87 12.38
C VAL A 118 1.12 3.68 11.58
N PRO A 119 1.54 4.89 12.01
CA PRO A 119 2.61 5.63 11.33
C PRO A 119 3.92 4.84 11.27
N SER A 120 4.31 4.17 12.37
CA SER A 120 5.51 3.33 12.38
C SER A 120 5.39 2.12 11.45
N LEU A 121 4.19 1.56 11.31
CA LEU A 121 3.92 0.47 10.36
C LEU A 121 4.09 0.93 8.92
N LEU A 122 3.52 2.09 8.55
CA LEU A 122 3.72 2.68 7.23
C LEU A 122 5.20 2.93 6.96
N GLN A 123 5.90 3.54 7.93
CA GLN A 123 7.32 3.80 7.82
C GLN A 123 8.11 2.51 7.61
N PHE A 124 7.80 1.43 8.34
CA PHE A 124 8.42 0.13 8.16
C PHE A 124 8.20 -0.44 6.76
N LEU A 125 6.97 -0.37 6.21
CA LEU A 125 6.67 -0.85 4.87
C LEU A 125 7.50 -0.11 3.80
N VAL A 126 7.61 1.21 3.93
CA VAL A 126 8.36 2.06 3.00
C VAL A 126 9.86 1.83 3.16
N GLU A 127 10.38 1.94 4.38
CA GLU A 127 11.80 1.79 4.69
C GLU A 127 12.31 0.41 4.31
N SER A 128 11.58 -0.66 4.61
CA SER A 128 11.99 -2.02 4.25
C SER A 128 12.05 -2.20 2.74
N SER A 129 11.09 -1.64 1.99
CA SER A 129 11.11 -1.68 0.51
C SER A 129 12.35 -0.97 -0.06
N PHE A 130 12.68 0.21 0.46
CA PHE A 130 13.84 0.99 0.02
C PHE A 130 15.16 0.35 0.46
N ARG A 131 15.24 -0.16 1.69
CA ARG A 131 16.40 -0.93 2.17
C ARG A 131 16.67 -2.12 1.27
N TRP A 132 15.62 -2.85 0.86
CA TRP A 132 15.77 -3.97 -0.06
C TRP A 132 16.25 -3.52 -1.45
N TYR A 133 15.69 -2.43 -1.97
CA TYR A 133 16.16 -1.82 -3.23
C TYR A 133 17.64 -1.43 -3.17
N TRP A 134 18.07 -0.79 -2.08
CA TRP A 134 19.47 -0.41 -1.88
C TRP A 134 20.38 -1.59 -1.53
N ALA A 135 19.89 -2.66 -0.91
CA ALA A 135 20.72 -3.84 -0.65
C ALA A 135 20.92 -4.66 -1.93
N CYS A 136 19.82 -5.00 -2.60
CA CYS A 136 19.80 -6.03 -3.64
C CYS A 136 19.74 -5.48 -5.07
N ARG A 137 19.61 -4.15 -5.26
CA ARG A 137 19.41 -3.51 -6.59
C ARG A 137 18.14 -3.94 -7.32
N GLY A 138 17.19 -4.57 -6.64
CA GLY A 138 15.91 -5.01 -7.20
C GLY A 138 14.76 -4.06 -6.82
N ARG A 139 13.87 -3.78 -7.78
CA ARG A 139 12.70 -2.90 -7.57
C ARG A 139 11.48 -3.63 -7.02
N ASP A 140 11.51 -4.96 -7.02
CA ASP A 140 10.34 -5.81 -6.77
C ASP A 140 9.59 -5.47 -5.47
N ALA A 141 10.31 -5.15 -4.39
CA ALA A 141 9.70 -4.76 -3.12
C ALA A 141 8.95 -3.42 -3.21
N LEU A 142 9.52 -2.43 -3.90
CA LEU A 142 8.89 -1.12 -4.13
C LEU A 142 7.67 -1.26 -5.05
N ASP A 143 7.79 -2.02 -6.13
CA ASP A 143 6.67 -2.26 -7.05
C ASP A 143 5.57 -3.08 -6.38
N PHE A 144 5.92 -3.99 -5.47
CA PHE A 144 4.95 -4.73 -4.66
C PHE A 144 4.24 -3.85 -3.64
N LEU A 145 4.96 -2.94 -2.97
CA LEU A 145 4.37 -1.94 -2.08
C LEU A 145 3.38 -1.04 -2.85
N ALA A 146 3.80 -0.46 -3.97
CA ALA A 146 2.95 0.41 -4.79
C ALA A 146 1.68 -0.32 -5.26
N ARG A 147 1.82 -1.55 -5.79
CA ARG A 147 0.67 -2.39 -6.17
C ARG A 147 -0.25 -2.71 -5.00
N SER A 148 0.31 -2.97 -3.81
CA SER A 148 -0.49 -3.29 -2.62
C SER A 148 -1.28 -2.08 -2.12
N VAL A 149 -0.67 -0.90 -2.14
CA VAL A 149 -1.34 0.38 -1.80
C VAL A 149 -2.48 0.69 -2.78
N ASN A 150 -2.21 0.60 -4.09
CA ASN A 150 -3.25 0.79 -5.11
C ASN A 150 -4.37 -0.25 -4.96
N LYS A 151 -4.02 -1.52 -4.71
CA LYS A 151 -5.00 -2.59 -4.49
C LYS A 151 -5.85 -2.34 -3.23
N ALA A 152 -5.25 -1.89 -2.13
CA ALA A 152 -5.99 -1.56 -0.91
C ALA A 152 -7.05 -0.48 -1.17
N ARG A 153 -6.68 0.59 -1.89
CA ARG A 153 -7.62 1.65 -2.27
C ARG A 153 -8.68 1.17 -3.26
N LYS A 154 -8.29 0.40 -4.29
CA LYS A 154 -9.25 -0.18 -5.25
C LYS A 154 -10.27 -1.09 -4.54
N LEU A 155 -9.81 -1.95 -3.64
CA LEU A 155 -10.68 -2.81 -2.84
C LEU A 155 -11.59 -2.00 -1.93
N HIS A 156 -11.16 -0.83 -1.45
CA HIS A 156 -12.04 0.02 -0.65
C HIS A 156 -13.31 0.43 -1.41
N PHE A 157 -13.17 0.78 -2.69
CA PHE A 157 -14.28 1.22 -3.53
C PHE A 157 -15.10 0.08 -4.15
N THR A 158 -14.47 -1.06 -4.42
CA THR A 158 -15.09 -2.17 -5.18
C THR A 158 -15.34 -3.44 -4.38
N GLY A 159 -14.71 -3.54 -3.21
CA GLY A 159 -14.68 -4.76 -2.41
C GLY A 159 -15.85 -4.87 -1.45
N ASN A 160 -16.11 -6.12 -1.05
CA ASN A 160 -17.04 -6.41 0.03
C ASN A 160 -16.46 -5.93 1.38
N ALA A 161 -17.29 -5.27 2.20
CA ALA A 161 -16.96 -4.82 3.54
C ALA A 161 -16.37 -5.92 4.43
N ASP A 162 -16.90 -7.15 4.36
CA ASP A 162 -16.44 -8.29 5.16
C ASP A 162 -15.02 -8.69 4.78
N PHE A 163 -14.75 -8.78 3.47
CA PHE A 163 -13.41 -9.07 2.96
C PHE A 163 -12.40 -7.98 3.35
N LEU A 164 -12.80 -6.71 3.27
CA LEU A 164 -11.96 -5.60 3.71
C LEU A 164 -11.69 -5.63 5.22
N ASN A 165 -12.70 -5.99 6.02
CA ASN A 165 -12.55 -6.14 7.46
C ASN A 165 -11.60 -7.30 7.80
N GLU A 166 -11.72 -8.42 7.10
CA GLU A 166 -10.81 -9.55 7.26
C GLU A 166 -9.36 -9.17 6.92
N LEU A 167 -9.14 -8.50 5.77
CA LEU A 167 -7.80 -8.04 5.37
C LEU A 167 -7.21 -7.04 6.36
N MET A 168 -8.01 -6.08 6.81
CA MET A 168 -7.59 -5.11 7.82
C MET A 168 -7.19 -5.81 9.12
N LEU A 169 -8.04 -6.71 9.63
CA LEU A 169 -7.77 -7.48 10.85
C LEU A 169 -6.53 -8.37 10.70
N LYS A 170 -6.33 -9.00 9.53
CA LYS A 170 -5.10 -9.73 9.20
C LYS A 170 -3.88 -8.81 9.34
N GLY A 171 -3.93 -7.61 8.77
CA GLY A 171 -2.85 -6.63 8.88
C GLY A 171 -2.57 -6.21 10.32
N MET A 172 -3.61 -5.91 11.10
CA MET A 172 -3.48 -5.56 12.52
C MET A 172 -2.85 -6.69 13.34
N LYS A 173 -3.27 -7.95 13.11
CA LYS A 173 -2.71 -9.14 13.79
C LYS A 173 -1.24 -9.34 13.43
N LYS A 174 -0.92 -9.26 12.15
CA LYS A 174 0.45 -9.45 11.64
C LYS A 174 1.40 -8.34 12.08
N ALA A 175 0.89 -7.12 12.27
CA ALA A 175 1.63 -6.02 12.86
C ALA A 175 1.75 -6.09 14.39
N GLY A 176 1.09 -7.07 15.05
CA GLY A 176 1.11 -7.18 16.52
C GLY A 176 0.29 -6.12 17.26
N HIS A 177 -0.56 -5.35 16.55
CA HIS A 177 -1.36 -4.29 17.16
C HIS A 177 -2.65 -4.80 17.82
N ILE A 178 -3.03 -6.05 17.53
CA ILE A 178 -4.10 -6.78 18.22
C ILE A 178 -3.67 -8.22 18.45
N GLN A 179 -4.34 -8.89 19.38
CA GLN A 179 -4.11 -10.30 19.66
C GLN A 179 -4.44 -11.18 18.44
N TRP A 180 -3.68 -12.27 18.31
CA TRP A 180 -3.82 -13.22 17.20
C TRP A 180 -5.17 -13.96 17.22
N SER A 181 -5.61 -14.31 18.42
CA SER A 181 -6.82 -15.08 18.70
C SER A 181 -7.78 -14.30 19.60
N GLY A 182 -9.06 -14.68 19.58
CA GLY A 182 -10.11 -14.04 20.36
C GLY A 182 -11.00 -13.08 19.57
N PRO A 183 -12.14 -12.68 20.16
CA PRO A 183 -13.05 -11.73 19.55
C PRO A 183 -12.40 -10.33 19.50
N VAL A 184 -12.50 -9.66 18.36
CA VAL A 184 -11.97 -8.31 18.17
C VAL A 184 -13.09 -7.40 17.70
N ARG A 185 -13.33 -6.32 18.44
CA ARG A 185 -14.25 -5.26 18.01
C ARG A 185 -13.48 -4.23 17.18
N ILE A 186 -13.94 -3.98 15.96
CA ILE A 186 -13.36 -2.94 15.10
C ILE A 186 -13.70 -1.55 15.67
N PRO A 187 -12.70 -0.72 16.01
CA PRO A 187 -12.91 0.66 16.44
C PRO A 187 -13.64 1.48 15.40
N GLU A 188 -14.44 2.46 15.83
CA GLU A 188 -15.29 3.28 14.94
C GLU A 188 -14.49 3.92 13.79
N PHE A 189 -13.35 4.52 14.09
CA PHE A 189 -12.50 5.19 13.10
C PHE A 189 -11.86 4.25 12.08
N LEU A 190 -11.87 2.94 12.34
CA LEU A 190 -11.40 1.90 11.42
C LEU A 190 -12.53 1.18 10.70
N ARG A 191 -13.80 1.53 10.92
CA ARG A 191 -14.90 0.85 10.21
C ARG A 191 -14.91 1.21 8.73
N HIS A 192 -15.39 0.26 7.93
CA HIS A 192 -15.66 0.53 6.52
C HIS A 192 -16.80 1.54 6.41
N ARG A 193 -16.66 2.47 5.46
CA ARG A 193 -17.72 3.37 5.01
C ARG A 193 -17.83 3.21 3.50
N PRO A 194 -18.93 2.68 2.97
CA PRO A 194 -19.08 2.54 1.52
C PRO A 194 -18.99 3.91 0.85
N GLU A 195 -18.26 3.98 -0.25
CA GLU A 195 -18.18 5.16 -1.11
C GLU A 195 -18.45 4.74 -2.55
N PRO A 196 -19.26 5.50 -3.31
CA PRO A 196 -19.35 5.27 -4.73
C PRO A 196 -17.98 5.52 -5.37
N PHE A 197 -17.57 4.62 -6.26
CA PHE A 197 -16.40 4.86 -7.08
C PHE A 197 -16.74 5.96 -8.11
N SER A 198 -16.36 7.20 -7.82
CA SER A 198 -16.44 8.28 -8.80
C SER A 198 -15.15 8.27 -9.63
N ASP A 199 -15.17 7.55 -10.75
CA ASP A 199 -14.16 7.68 -11.80
C ASP A 199 -14.37 8.96 -12.63
N VAL A 200 -15.30 9.82 -12.20
CA VAL A 200 -15.62 11.08 -12.84
C VAL A 200 -14.82 12.15 -12.12
N ASP A 201 -13.82 12.68 -12.82
CA ASP A 201 -13.23 13.99 -12.56
C ASP A 201 -14.33 14.94 -12.08
N GLY A 202 -14.08 15.62 -10.97
CA GLY A 202 -14.97 16.64 -10.45
C GLY A 202 -15.05 17.80 -11.44
N ASP A 203 -15.95 17.70 -12.41
CA ASP A 203 -16.44 18.82 -13.20
C ASP A 203 -17.89 19.09 -12.78
N GLY A 204 -18.08 20.23 -12.10
CA GLY A 204 -19.39 20.75 -11.72
C GLY A 204 -19.59 20.96 -10.22
N VAL A 205 -19.36 22.19 -9.77
CA VAL A 205 -20.04 22.69 -8.56
C VAL A 205 -21.50 22.96 -8.95
N GLY A 206 -22.40 22.08 -8.54
CA GLY A 206 -23.83 22.33 -8.63
C GLY A 206 -24.24 23.42 -7.64
N PHE A 207 -24.32 24.67 -8.10
CA PHE A 207 -24.91 25.74 -7.30
C PHE A 207 -26.40 25.45 -7.11
N THR A 208 -26.84 25.38 -5.85
CA THR A 208 -28.26 25.37 -5.49
C THR A 208 -28.95 26.57 -6.13
N PRO A 209 -29.97 26.40 -6.99
CA PRO A 209 -30.74 27.53 -7.48
C PRO A 209 -31.40 28.23 -6.30
N ARG A 210 -31.21 29.54 -6.17
CA ARG A 210 -31.98 30.34 -5.21
C ARG A 210 -33.45 30.20 -5.58
N LEU A 211 -34.25 29.68 -4.65
CA LEU A 211 -35.70 29.75 -4.71
C LEU A 211 -36.08 31.21 -4.95
N SER A 212 -36.55 31.54 -6.14
CA SER A 212 -37.19 32.81 -6.40
C SER A 212 -38.43 32.87 -5.52
N ILE A 213 -38.45 33.83 -4.60
CA ILE A 213 -39.63 34.18 -3.81
C ILE A 213 -40.69 34.63 -4.82
N VAL A 214 -41.62 33.74 -5.15
CA VAL A 214 -42.86 34.10 -5.80
C VAL A 214 -43.65 34.92 -4.78
N LYS A 215 -43.66 36.25 -4.96
CA LYS A 215 -44.59 37.13 -4.28
C LYS A 215 -46.00 36.76 -4.75
N ASN A 216 -46.70 35.95 -3.97
CA ASN A 216 -48.14 35.82 -4.11
C ASN A 216 -48.79 37.13 -3.66
N THR A 217 -49.10 37.98 -4.62
CA THR A 217 -50.07 39.07 -4.48
C THR A 217 -51.42 38.46 -4.17
N VAL A 218 -51.84 38.59 -2.92
CA VAL A 218 -53.21 38.28 -2.47
C VAL A 218 -54.16 39.28 -3.13
N LYS A 219 -54.87 38.84 -4.17
CA LYS A 219 -56.10 39.50 -4.64
C LYS A 219 -57.26 38.94 -3.83
N LYS A 220 -57.86 39.81 -3.01
CA LYS A 220 -59.02 39.53 -2.16
C LYS A 220 -60.27 39.93 -2.95
N GLU A 221 -60.90 38.96 -3.59
CA GLU A 221 -62.27 38.98 -4.11
C GLU A 221 -62.89 37.68 -3.60
N GLY A 222 -64.09 37.57 -3.04
CA GLY A 222 -65.15 38.49 -2.68
C GLY A 222 -66.22 37.56 -2.07
N SER A 223 -66.71 37.87 -0.89
CA SER A 223 -67.77 37.10 -0.21
C SER A 223 -68.77 38.11 0.33
N GLY A 224 -69.84 38.31 -0.44
CA GLY A 224 -71.01 39.05 -0.02
C GLY A 224 -72.23 38.35 -0.61
N GLU A 225 -72.82 37.46 0.18
CA GLU A 225 -74.16 36.94 -0.05
C GLU A 225 -75.21 38.05 0.08
N GLY A 226 -76.28 37.92 -0.70
CA GLY A 226 -77.53 38.67 -0.55
C GLY A 226 -78.53 38.22 -1.63
N SER A 227 -79.41 37.28 -1.31
CA SER A 227 -80.84 37.54 -1.04
C SER A 227 -81.70 37.62 -2.32
N LEU A 228 -82.45 36.57 -2.67
CA LEU A 228 -83.88 36.34 -2.35
C LEU A 228 -84.87 37.11 -3.26
N PHE A 229 -85.56 36.36 -4.12
CA PHE A 229 -87.02 36.35 -4.40
C PHE A 229 -87.40 36.24 -5.89
N ARG A 230 -88.21 35.19 -6.15
CA ARG A 230 -89.17 34.94 -7.24
C ARG A 230 -88.67 34.81 -8.67
#